data_AF-A0A1I1TLE8-F1
#
_entry.id   AF-A0A1I1TLE8-F1
#
_cell.length_a   1.000
_cell.length_b   1.000
_cell.length_c   1.000
_cell.angle_alpha   90.00
_cell.angle_beta   90.00
_cell.angle_gamma   90.00
#
_symmetry.space_group_name_H-M   'P 1'
#
loop_
_entity.id
_entity.type
_entity.pdbx_description
1 polymer ?
#
loop_
_entity_poly.entity_id
_entity_poly.type
_entity_poly.pdbx_seq_one_letter_code
_entity_poly.pdbx_strand_id
1 'polypeptide(L)'
;MKKARFYFIFAFILLTLSCIPMFHILRELWIVTKIENTYEIHEAYIDKDGFESSLDVQELNVNGINLKIEEEKTNKLAPLTIFDAEENVPPGEIVKIHLFINNKEVSIPDEIWLSNRQKGGKYFSWLDVLTVKNKRTDEQQVYFVQRLTNDHDPMKKRKWKIICINQDGTSFEKRFTYAERSNHNLGVELINFSDTGLMSMGHHSDIMGAYPNVFFPLLYPILTCLLGVILLIIAIVLRINKKKIHS
;
A
#
# COMPACT_ATOMS: atom_id res chain seq x y z
N MET A 1 -14.16 -48.43 -3.55
CA MET A 1 -14.91 -47.32 -4.18
C MET A 1 -15.33 -46.27 -3.15
N LYS A 2 -15.90 -46.66 -2.00
CA LYS A 2 -16.29 -45.70 -0.94
C LYS A 2 -15.14 -44.78 -0.47
N LYS A 3 -13.94 -45.34 -0.19
CA LYS A 3 -12.75 -44.57 0.26
C LYS A 3 -12.26 -43.53 -0.78
N ALA A 4 -12.04 -43.94 -2.03
CA ALA A 4 -11.61 -43.02 -3.09
C ALA A 4 -12.65 -41.92 -3.36
N ARG A 5 -13.95 -42.26 -3.31
CA ARG A 5 -15.04 -41.28 -3.44
C ARG A 5 -15.07 -40.29 -2.26
N PHE A 6 -14.84 -40.78 -1.03
CA PHE A 6 -14.74 -39.94 0.16
C PHE A 6 -13.61 -38.91 0.06
N TYR A 7 -12.38 -39.35 -0.24
CA TYR A 7 -11.25 -38.45 -0.39
C TYR A 7 -11.44 -37.44 -1.51
N PHE A 8 -12.04 -37.87 -2.63
CA PHE A 8 -12.35 -36.97 -3.74
C PHE A 8 -13.36 -35.88 -3.34
N ILE A 9 -14.45 -36.24 -2.66
CA ILE A 9 -15.47 -35.27 -2.19
C ILE A 9 -14.84 -34.27 -1.22
N PHE A 10 -14.07 -34.75 -0.25
CA PHE A 10 -13.45 -33.88 0.75
C PHE A 10 -12.40 -32.95 0.12
N ALA A 11 -11.56 -33.48 -0.78
CA ALA A 11 -10.61 -32.68 -1.56
C ALA A 11 -11.33 -31.58 -2.35
N PHE A 12 -12.43 -31.92 -3.03
CA PHE A 12 -13.21 -30.97 -3.80
C PHE A 12 -13.77 -29.83 -2.94
N ILE A 13 -14.27 -30.14 -1.73
CA ILE A 13 -14.75 -29.12 -0.78
C ILE A 13 -13.62 -28.19 -0.36
N LEU A 14 -12.47 -28.74 0.08
CA LEU A 14 -11.33 -27.94 0.53
C LEU A 14 -10.79 -27.03 -0.58
N LEU A 15 -10.65 -27.54 -1.80
CA LEU A 15 -10.19 -26.78 -2.95
C LEU A 15 -11.18 -25.69 -3.33
N THR A 16 -12.49 -25.98 -3.32
CA THR A 16 -13.52 -24.98 -3.64
C THR A 16 -13.50 -23.82 -2.64
N LEU A 17 -13.40 -24.12 -1.34
CA LEU A 17 -13.35 -23.10 -0.29
C LEU A 17 -12.07 -22.26 -0.35
N SER A 18 -10.93 -22.87 -0.67
CA SER A 18 -9.64 -22.16 -0.70
C SER A 18 -9.33 -21.44 -2.01
N CYS A 19 -10.01 -21.78 -3.12
CA CYS A 19 -9.68 -21.30 -4.46
C CYS A 19 -9.69 -19.77 -4.58
N ILE A 20 -10.78 -19.11 -4.16
CA ILE A 20 -10.93 -17.64 -4.27
C ILE A 20 -9.86 -16.90 -3.45
N PRO A 21 -9.69 -17.15 -2.15
CA PRO A 21 -8.65 -16.48 -1.38
C PRO A 21 -7.23 -16.85 -1.84
N MET A 22 -6.96 -18.08 -2.30
CA MET A 22 -5.68 -18.41 -2.93
C MET A 22 -5.43 -17.58 -4.19
N PHE A 23 -6.43 -17.42 -5.06
CA PHE A 23 -6.33 -16.59 -6.25
C PHE A 23 -5.99 -15.13 -5.90
N HIS A 24 -6.66 -14.57 -4.88
CA HIS A 24 -6.38 -13.22 -4.41
C HIS A 24 -4.94 -13.08 -3.87
N ILE A 25 -4.48 -14.01 -3.02
CA ILE A 25 -3.10 -14.01 -2.51
C ILE A 25 -2.10 -14.06 -3.68
N LEU A 26 -2.28 -14.99 -4.61
CA LEU A 26 -1.38 -15.14 -5.76
C LEU A 26 -1.36 -13.89 -6.63
N ARG A 27 -2.51 -13.25 -6.83
CA ARG A 27 -2.59 -12.00 -7.60
C ARG A 27 -1.88 -10.86 -6.90
N GLU A 28 -2.07 -10.67 -5.59
CA GLU A 28 -1.36 -9.63 -4.84
C GLU A 28 0.16 -9.87 -4.88
N LEU A 29 0.61 -11.09 -4.58
CA LEU A 29 2.03 -11.45 -4.64
C LEU A 29 2.63 -11.19 -6.02
N TRP A 30 1.91 -11.54 -7.09
CA TRP A 30 2.37 -11.28 -8.46
C TRP A 30 2.51 -9.79 -8.75
N ILE A 31 1.58 -8.95 -8.29
CA ILE A 31 1.64 -7.49 -8.49
C ILE A 31 2.80 -6.89 -7.72
N VAL A 32 2.94 -7.21 -6.43
CA VAL A 32 4.03 -6.74 -5.57
C VAL A 32 5.37 -7.14 -6.18
N THR A 33 5.54 -8.43 -6.49
CA THR A 33 6.77 -8.94 -7.13
C THR A 33 7.05 -8.23 -8.45
N LYS A 34 6.02 -7.92 -9.25
CA LYS A 34 6.19 -7.19 -10.51
C LYS A 34 6.65 -5.75 -10.27
N ILE A 35 6.11 -5.07 -9.26
CA ILE A 35 6.49 -3.71 -8.89
C ILE A 35 7.90 -3.69 -8.34
N GLU A 36 8.22 -4.51 -7.35
CA GLU A 36 9.55 -4.58 -6.74
C GLU A 36 10.65 -4.93 -7.76
N ASN A 37 10.35 -5.78 -8.75
CA ASN A 37 11.30 -6.08 -9.83
C ASN A 37 11.41 -4.97 -10.88
N THR A 38 10.48 -4.02 -10.92
CA THR A 38 10.46 -2.93 -11.90
C THR A 38 10.93 -1.61 -11.29
N TYR A 39 10.62 -1.35 -10.03
CA TYR A 39 10.83 -0.09 -9.36
C TYR A 39 11.64 -0.26 -8.08
N GLU A 40 12.41 0.76 -7.77
CA GLU A 40 13.07 0.99 -6.48
C GLU A 40 12.48 2.28 -5.92
N ILE A 41 12.05 2.27 -4.67
CA ILE A 41 11.37 3.39 -4.02
C ILE A 41 12.20 3.74 -2.78
N HIS A 42 12.53 5.01 -2.63
CA HIS A 42 13.32 5.56 -1.54
C HIS A 42 12.70 6.86 -1.07
N GLU A 43 12.95 7.23 0.19
CA GLU A 43 12.60 8.58 0.64
C GLU A 43 13.47 9.61 -0.07
N ALA A 44 12.88 10.74 -0.46
CA ALA A 44 13.66 11.83 -1.04
C ALA A 44 14.34 12.69 0.03
N TYR A 45 13.83 12.65 1.26
CA TYR A 45 14.38 13.38 2.39
C TYR A 45 15.40 12.54 3.14
N ILE A 46 16.57 13.15 3.38
CA ILE A 46 17.63 12.61 4.23
C ILE A 46 17.65 13.45 5.50
N ASP A 47 17.56 12.78 6.65
CA ASP A 47 17.58 13.44 7.95
C ASP A 47 18.97 13.97 8.33
N LYS A 48 19.07 14.57 9.53
CA LYS A 48 20.31 15.17 10.03
C LYS A 48 21.42 14.15 10.29
N ASP A 49 21.05 12.88 10.47
CA ASP A 49 21.96 11.77 10.74
C ASP A 49 22.38 11.04 9.45
N GLY A 50 21.85 11.46 8.29
CA GLY A 50 22.19 10.93 6.98
C GLY A 50 21.35 9.72 6.56
N PHE A 51 20.21 9.49 7.22
CA PHE A 51 19.31 8.38 6.92
C PHE A 51 18.07 8.85 6.15
N GLU A 52 17.56 7.99 5.28
CA GLU A 52 16.25 8.17 4.67
C GLU A 52 15.16 8.23 5.75
N SER A 53 14.30 9.23 5.66
CA SER A 53 13.27 9.49 6.66
C SER A 53 12.09 10.22 6.05
N SER A 54 10.93 10.15 6.72
CA SER A 54 9.73 10.88 6.33
C SER A 54 9.99 12.38 6.25
N LEU A 55 9.38 13.06 5.28
CA LEU A 55 9.53 14.49 5.07
C LEU A 55 9.31 15.35 6.33
N ASP A 56 10.35 16.12 6.69
CA ASP A 56 10.34 17.07 7.82
C ASP A 56 10.75 18.50 7.43
N VAL A 57 10.93 18.77 6.13
CA VAL A 57 11.38 20.07 5.61
C VAL A 57 10.39 20.65 4.61
N GLN A 58 10.36 21.98 4.53
CA GLN A 58 9.53 22.72 3.57
C GLN A 58 10.17 22.86 2.18
N GLU A 59 11.49 22.67 2.08
CA GLU A 59 12.21 22.82 0.83
C GLU A 59 13.26 21.73 0.71
N LEU A 60 13.31 21.10 -0.45
CA LEU A 60 14.20 20.00 -0.76
C LEU A 60 14.72 20.18 -2.20
N ASN A 61 16.00 19.88 -2.42
CA ASN A 61 16.54 19.77 -3.77
C ASN A 61 16.82 18.30 -4.07
N VAL A 62 16.15 17.75 -5.08
CA VAL A 62 16.30 16.36 -5.49
C VAL A 62 16.76 16.35 -6.94
N ASN A 63 17.98 15.90 -7.20
CA ASN A 63 18.54 15.83 -8.55
C ASN A 63 18.45 17.13 -9.36
N GLY A 64 18.61 18.29 -8.71
CA GLY A 64 18.52 19.60 -9.35
C GLY A 64 17.11 20.15 -9.48
N ILE A 65 16.09 19.39 -9.07
CA ILE A 65 14.69 19.85 -8.99
C ILE A 65 14.47 20.45 -7.61
N ASN A 66 14.08 21.73 -7.57
CA ASN A 66 13.70 22.39 -6.34
C ASN A 66 12.22 22.10 -6.03
N LEU A 67 11.98 21.48 -4.88
CA LEU A 67 10.68 21.13 -4.37
C LEU A 67 10.41 22.03 -3.16
N LYS A 68 9.30 22.76 -3.19
CA LYS A 68 8.94 23.66 -2.09
C LYS A 68 7.50 23.45 -1.68
N ILE A 69 7.28 23.50 -0.38
CA ILE A 69 6.02 23.31 0.30
C ILE A 69 5.75 24.59 1.08
N GLU A 70 4.66 25.28 0.75
CA GLU A 70 4.22 26.44 1.51
C GLU A 70 2.93 26.12 2.27
N GLU A 71 2.86 26.60 3.51
CA GLU A 71 1.74 26.38 4.42
C GLU A 71 0.91 27.66 4.53
N GLU A 72 -0.32 27.63 4.02
CA GLU A 72 -1.33 28.65 4.28
C GLU A 72 -2.07 28.29 5.58
N LYS A 73 -1.97 29.16 6.59
CA LYS A 73 -2.64 28.96 7.89
C LYS A 73 -4.15 29.06 7.75
N THR A 74 -4.88 28.04 8.21
CA THR A 74 -6.35 28.06 8.22
C THR A 74 -6.97 28.53 9.54
N ASN A 75 -6.16 28.64 10.61
CA ASN A 75 -6.58 28.86 12.00
C ASN A 75 -7.53 27.79 12.56
N LYS A 76 -7.65 26.62 11.89
CA LYS A 76 -8.40 25.46 12.38
C LYS A 76 -7.45 24.49 13.08
N LEU A 77 -8.00 23.74 14.02
CA LEU A 77 -7.30 22.68 14.75
C LEU A 77 -7.92 21.32 14.39
N ALA A 78 -7.07 20.30 14.27
CA ALA A 78 -7.51 18.94 14.03
C ALA A 78 -8.24 18.38 15.26
N PRO A 79 -9.25 17.52 15.08
CA PRO A 79 -9.84 16.80 16.20
C PRO A 79 -8.78 15.88 16.84
N LEU A 80 -8.81 15.74 18.16
CA LEU A 80 -7.94 14.82 18.87
C LEU A 80 -8.29 13.38 18.48
N THR A 81 -7.27 12.58 18.16
CA THR A 81 -7.42 11.12 18.07
C THR A 81 -7.50 10.52 19.48
N ILE A 82 -7.90 9.25 19.57
CA ILE A 82 -7.90 8.50 20.85
C ILE A 82 -6.49 8.51 21.46
N PHE A 83 -5.46 8.31 20.63
CA PHE A 83 -4.07 8.32 21.07
C PHE A 83 -3.63 9.71 21.53
N ASP A 84 -4.09 10.79 20.91
CA ASP A 84 -3.74 12.14 21.35
C ASP A 84 -4.34 12.46 22.72
N ALA A 85 -5.58 12.00 22.96
CA ALA A 85 -6.24 12.15 24.25
C ALA A 85 -5.55 11.33 25.35
N GLU A 86 -5.13 10.10 25.06
CA GLU A 86 -4.42 9.23 26.01
C GLU A 86 -3.02 9.77 26.36
N GLU A 87 -2.32 10.34 25.38
CA GLU A 87 -0.95 10.86 25.54
C GLU A 87 -0.90 12.35 25.91
N ASN A 88 -2.06 13.01 26.08
CA ASN A 88 -2.17 14.46 26.33
C ASN A 88 -1.46 15.33 25.28
N VAL A 89 -1.55 14.93 24.01
CA VAL A 89 -0.97 15.68 22.88
C VAL A 89 -1.97 16.79 22.46
N PRO A 90 -1.54 18.06 22.32
CA PRO A 90 -2.42 19.13 21.87
C PRO A 90 -2.87 18.89 20.42
N PRO A 91 -4.01 19.43 19.98
CA PRO A 91 -4.48 19.24 18.62
C PRO A 91 -3.51 19.85 17.60
N GLY A 92 -3.29 19.14 16.48
CA GLY A 92 -2.47 19.64 15.37
C GLY A 92 -3.12 20.79 14.62
N GLU A 93 -2.30 21.63 13.99
CA GLU A 93 -2.79 22.70 13.12
C GLU A 93 -3.25 22.12 11.77
N ILE A 94 -4.39 22.63 11.28
CA ILE A 94 -4.81 22.37 9.90
C ILE A 94 -4.24 23.48 9.03
N VAL A 95 -3.46 23.11 8.03
CA VAL A 95 -2.87 24.04 7.06
C VAL A 95 -3.28 23.62 5.66
N LYS A 96 -3.31 24.58 4.75
CA LYS A 96 -3.49 24.31 3.32
C LYS A 96 -2.13 24.30 2.66
N ILE A 97 -1.80 23.21 1.97
CA ILE A 97 -0.47 22.98 1.42
C ILE A 97 -0.42 23.35 -0.04
N HIS A 98 0.49 24.26 -0.36
CA HIS A 98 0.86 24.62 -1.72
C HIS A 98 2.13 23.86 -2.11
N LEU A 99 2.10 23.17 -3.23
CA LEU A 99 3.21 22.37 -3.74
C LEU A 99 3.82 23.06 -4.96
N PHE A 100 5.11 23.35 -4.88
CA PHE A 100 5.87 24.03 -5.91
C PHE A 100 7.00 23.15 -6.44
N ILE A 101 7.17 23.19 -7.76
CA ILE A 101 8.31 22.60 -8.47
C ILE A 101 8.99 23.73 -9.21
N ASN A 102 10.27 23.97 -8.92
CA ASN A 102 11.05 25.07 -9.49
C ASN A 102 10.32 26.42 -9.40
N ASN A 103 9.81 26.74 -8.20
CA ASN A 103 9.02 27.94 -7.89
C ASN A 103 7.69 28.10 -8.64
N LYS A 104 7.22 27.07 -9.35
CA LYS A 104 5.89 27.06 -9.97
C LYS A 104 4.97 26.15 -9.19
N GLU A 105 3.81 26.67 -8.80
CA GLU A 105 2.76 25.88 -8.16
C GLU A 105 2.21 24.85 -9.17
N VAL A 106 2.15 23.58 -8.76
CA VAL A 106 1.86 22.46 -9.68
C VAL A 106 0.56 21.73 -9.40
N SER A 107 -0.13 22.09 -8.31
CA SER A 107 -1.37 21.45 -7.85
C SER A 107 -2.27 22.47 -7.18
N ILE A 108 -3.56 22.17 -7.15
CA ILE A 108 -4.50 22.88 -6.27
C ILE A 108 -4.09 22.62 -4.81
N PRO A 109 -4.06 23.66 -3.95
CA PRO A 109 -3.74 23.48 -2.54
C PRO A 109 -4.85 22.75 -1.79
N ASP A 110 -4.45 21.77 -0.97
CA ASP A 110 -5.37 20.93 -0.20
C ASP A 110 -5.01 21.00 1.31
N GLU A 111 -6.02 20.88 2.17
CA GLU A 111 -5.84 20.90 3.62
C GLU A 111 -5.18 19.60 4.12
N ILE A 112 -4.22 19.73 5.02
CA ILE A 112 -3.63 18.61 5.78
C ILE A 112 -3.59 18.94 7.26
N TRP A 113 -3.40 17.92 8.09
CA TRP A 113 -3.11 18.10 9.51
C TRP A 113 -1.61 17.97 9.73
N LEU A 114 -1.00 18.99 10.33
CA LEU A 114 0.39 18.91 10.72
C LEU A 114 0.54 17.98 11.93
N SER A 115 1.62 17.20 11.95
CA SER A 115 1.93 16.35 13.09
C SER A 115 2.10 17.22 14.33
N ASN A 116 1.35 16.89 15.37
CA ASN A 116 1.43 17.46 16.72
C ASN A 116 2.35 16.63 17.64
N ARG A 117 2.94 15.56 17.12
CA ARG A 117 3.80 14.63 17.85
C ARG A 117 5.25 14.96 17.56
N GLN A 118 6.12 14.82 18.57
CA GLN A 118 7.57 14.92 18.41
C GLN A 118 8.20 13.68 17.74
N LYS A 119 7.38 12.68 17.39
CA LYS A 119 7.81 11.43 16.75
C LYS A 119 7.25 11.43 15.32
N GLY A 120 8.13 11.32 14.33
CA GLY A 120 7.82 11.42 12.90
C GLY A 120 8.10 12.80 12.32
N GLY A 121 8.14 12.90 10.98
CA GLY A 121 8.30 14.18 10.29
C GLY A 121 7.10 15.12 10.44
N LYS A 122 7.30 16.41 10.19
CA LYS A 122 6.27 17.46 10.24
C LYS A 122 4.96 17.09 9.52
N TYR A 123 5.07 16.40 8.39
CA TYR A 123 3.94 16.01 7.55
C TYR A 123 3.56 14.53 7.65
N PHE A 124 4.03 13.84 8.69
CA PHE A 124 3.88 12.40 8.88
C PHE A 124 2.46 11.91 8.56
N SER A 125 2.36 10.87 7.74
CA SER A 125 1.10 10.26 7.27
C SER A 125 0.16 11.17 6.46
N TRP A 126 0.58 12.38 6.09
CA TRP A 126 -0.21 13.34 5.32
C TRP A 126 0.41 13.70 3.98
N LEU A 127 1.73 13.91 3.96
CA LEU A 127 2.48 14.24 2.77
C LEU A 127 3.88 13.65 2.88
N ASP A 128 4.35 13.05 1.80
CA ASP A 128 5.74 12.65 1.66
C ASP A 128 6.29 12.89 0.26
N VAL A 129 7.61 12.82 0.13
CA VAL A 129 8.32 12.95 -1.14
C VAL A 129 9.19 11.72 -1.36
N LEU A 130 8.87 10.95 -2.39
CA LEU A 130 9.58 9.72 -2.73
C LEU A 130 10.39 9.88 -4.01
N THR A 131 11.55 9.24 -4.08
CA THR A 131 12.24 9.01 -5.35
C THR A 131 11.96 7.59 -5.83
N VAL A 132 11.64 7.45 -7.12
CA VAL A 132 11.31 6.17 -7.73
C VAL A 132 12.20 5.96 -8.94
N LYS A 133 12.97 4.88 -8.92
CA LYS A 133 13.83 4.47 -10.02
C LYS A 133 13.22 3.28 -10.75
N ASN A 134 13.01 3.40 -12.05
CA ASN A 134 12.68 2.25 -12.89
C ASN A 134 13.96 1.45 -13.19
N LYS A 135 14.06 0.25 -12.63
CA LYS A 135 15.22 -0.64 -12.74
C LYS A 135 15.51 -1.09 -14.18
N ARG A 136 14.53 -0.99 -15.08
CA ARG A 136 14.68 -1.42 -16.48
C ARG A 136 15.16 -0.30 -17.40
N THR A 137 14.69 0.93 -17.15
CA THR A 137 15.01 2.10 -18.00
C THR A 137 16.05 3.02 -17.36
N ASP A 138 16.39 2.80 -16.10
CA ASP A 138 17.22 3.69 -15.25
C ASP A 138 16.61 5.08 -15.02
N GLU A 139 15.37 5.30 -15.48
CA GLU A 139 14.65 6.55 -15.31
C GLU A 139 14.31 6.78 -13.83
N GLN A 140 14.63 7.95 -13.32
CA GLN A 140 14.29 8.37 -11.96
C GLN A 140 13.23 9.46 -12.00
N GLN A 141 12.23 9.33 -11.15
CA GLN A 141 11.15 10.30 -11.00
C GLN A 141 10.97 10.62 -9.53
N VAL A 142 10.49 11.83 -9.24
CA VAL A 142 10.15 12.25 -7.89
C VAL A 142 8.63 12.29 -7.74
N TYR A 143 8.12 11.92 -6.58
CA TYR A 143 6.70 11.79 -6.32
C TYR A 143 6.33 12.52 -5.05
N PHE A 144 5.44 13.52 -5.13
CA PHE A 144 4.66 13.90 -3.96
C PHE A 144 3.54 12.89 -3.75
N VAL A 145 3.40 12.39 -2.53
CA VAL A 145 2.30 11.51 -2.13
C VAL A 145 1.52 12.21 -1.03
N GLN A 146 0.28 12.61 -1.32
CA GLN A 146 -0.55 13.37 -0.39
C GLN A 146 -1.87 12.65 -0.13
N ARG A 147 -2.21 12.50 1.15
CA ARG A 147 -3.54 12.07 1.58
C ARG A 147 -4.52 13.25 1.54
N LEU A 148 -5.74 13.00 1.05
CA LEU A 148 -6.80 14.02 0.91
C LEU A 148 -7.99 13.81 1.86
N THR A 149 -7.92 12.80 2.72
CA THR A 149 -9.01 12.40 3.61
C THR A 149 -8.54 12.31 5.05
N ASN A 150 -9.47 12.59 5.96
CA ASN A 150 -9.20 12.69 7.38
C ASN A 150 -9.00 11.32 8.03
N ASP A 151 -8.39 11.28 9.22
CA ASP A 151 -8.14 10.03 9.94
C ASP A 151 -9.44 9.26 10.25
N HIS A 152 -10.52 10.01 10.49
CA HIS A 152 -11.85 9.50 10.79
C HIS A 152 -12.60 8.95 9.57
N ASP A 153 -12.10 9.21 8.35
CA ASP A 153 -12.74 8.70 7.15
C ASP A 153 -12.51 7.20 7.01
N PRO A 154 -13.58 6.40 6.77
CA PRO A 154 -13.44 4.97 6.58
C PRO A 154 -12.58 4.69 5.35
N MET A 155 -11.78 3.61 5.39
CA MET A 155 -10.84 3.23 4.32
C MET A 155 -11.46 3.32 2.91
N LYS A 156 -12.70 2.83 2.74
CA LYS A 156 -13.42 2.85 1.46
C LYS A 156 -13.65 4.24 0.85
N LYS A 157 -13.58 5.30 1.65
CA LYS A 157 -13.77 6.70 1.21
C LYS A 157 -12.44 7.44 1.02
N ARG A 158 -11.31 6.82 1.35
CA ARG A 158 -10.00 7.46 1.30
C ARG A 158 -9.60 7.82 -0.11
N LYS A 159 -8.88 8.94 -0.21
CA LYS A 159 -8.44 9.54 -1.47
C LYS A 159 -7.03 10.04 -1.32
N TRP A 160 -6.28 9.95 -2.42
CA TRP A 160 -4.91 10.41 -2.49
C TRP A 160 -4.70 11.24 -3.74
N LYS A 161 -3.72 12.13 -3.66
CA LYS A 161 -3.13 12.87 -4.75
C LYS A 161 -1.67 12.44 -4.87
N ILE A 162 -1.26 12.09 -6.06
CA ILE A 162 0.12 11.77 -6.38
C ILE A 162 0.56 12.70 -7.51
N ILE A 163 1.63 13.45 -7.30
CA ILE A 163 2.23 14.30 -8.33
C ILE A 163 3.54 13.65 -8.73
N CYS A 164 3.60 13.16 -9.95
CA CYS A 164 4.83 12.62 -10.54
C CYS A 164 5.60 13.75 -11.21
N ILE A 165 6.91 13.77 -10.99
CA ILE A 165 7.84 14.79 -11.46
C ILE A 165 8.93 14.07 -12.24
N ASN A 166 9.02 14.37 -13.53
CA ASN A 166 10.04 13.86 -14.41
C ASN A 166 11.36 14.60 -14.21
N GLN A 167 12.46 14.01 -14.70
CA GLN A 167 13.81 14.60 -14.60
C GLN A 167 13.93 15.97 -15.28
N ASP A 168 13.11 16.24 -16.29
CA ASP A 168 13.05 17.52 -16.99
C ASP A 168 12.25 18.61 -16.23
N GLY A 169 11.73 18.27 -15.05
CA GLY A 169 10.90 19.16 -14.22
C GLY A 169 9.44 19.24 -14.67
N THR A 170 9.03 18.52 -15.72
CA THR A 170 7.61 18.39 -16.05
C THR A 170 6.91 17.52 -15.01
N SER A 171 5.65 17.83 -14.73
CA SER A 171 4.88 17.13 -13.71
C SER A 171 3.46 16.84 -14.16
N PHE A 172 2.89 15.76 -13.65
CA PHE A 172 1.48 15.46 -13.79
C PHE A 172 0.88 14.99 -12.46
N GLU A 173 -0.35 15.42 -12.21
CA GLU A 173 -1.12 15.04 -11.03
C GLU A 173 -2.06 13.87 -11.36
N LYS A 174 -2.14 12.91 -10.44
CA LYS A 174 -3.17 11.87 -10.42
C LYS A 174 -3.87 11.89 -9.08
N ARG A 175 -5.20 11.91 -9.10
CA ARG A 175 -6.02 11.67 -7.92
C ARG A 175 -6.74 10.33 -8.08
N PHE A 176 -6.80 9.54 -7.02
CA PHE A 176 -7.61 8.32 -7.02
C PHE A 176 -8.10 7.98 -5.62
N THR A 177 -9.13 7.14 -5.59
CA THR A 177 -9.76 6.64 -4.37
C THR A 177 -9.36 5.21 -4.07
N TYR A 178 -9.61 4.76 -2.85
CA TYR A 178 -9.37 3.36 -2.46
C TYR A 178 -10.12 2.35 -3.35
N ALA A 179 -11.29 2.72 -3.89
CA ALA A 179 -12.05 1.87 -4.80
C ALA A 179 -11.37 1.70 -6.18
N GLU A 180 -10.56 2.67 -6.59
CA GLU A 180 -9.87 2.69 -7.89
C GLU A 180 -8.45 2.11 -7.82
N ARG A 181 -7.99 1.72 -6.63
CA ARG A 181 -6.60 1.35 -6.35
C ARG A 181 -6.03 0.25 -7.27
N SER A 182 -6.88 -0.65 -7.77
CA SER A 182 -6.51 -1.69 -8.73
C SER A 182 -6.02 -1.19 -10.08
N ASN A 183 -6.32 0.07 -10.41
CA ASN A 183 -5.86 0.73 -11.63
C ASN A 183 -4.55 1.51 -11.40
N HIS A 184 -4.07 1.57 -10.15
CA HIS A 184 -2.98 2.43 -9.71
C HIS A 184 -1.94 1.67 -8.87
N ASN A 185 -1.50 0.49 -9.32
CA ASN A 185 -0.67 -0.40 -8.49
C ASN A 185 0.62 0.26 -7.97
N LEU A 186 1.34 1.04 -8.79
CA LEU A 186 2.50 1.80 -8.31
C LEU A 186 2.08 2.86 -7.28
N GLY A 187 0.97 3.56 -7.51
CA GLY A 187 0.44 4.55 -6.57
C GLY A 187 0.08 3.93 -5.21
N VAL A 188 -0.43 2.69 -5.20
CA VAL A 188 -0.67 1.93 -3.96
C VAL A 188 0.63 1.67 -3.23
N GLU A 189 1.68 1.27 -3.94
CA GLU A 189 3.00 1.03 -3.34
C GLU A 189 3.57 2.31 -2.72
N LEU A 190 3.47 3.44 -3.42
CA LEU A 190 3.93 4.74 -2.92
C LEU A 190 3.16 5.19 -1.66
N ILE A 191 1.87 4.88 -1.57
CA ILE A 191 1.05 5.19 -0.39
C ILE A 191 1.41 4.28 0.78
N ASN A 192 1.65 2.99 0.52
CA ASN A 192 2.06 2.03 1.54
C ASN A 192 3.47 2.35 2.05
N PHE A 193 4.38 2.77 1.18
CA PHE A 193 5.76 3.12 1.53
C PHE A 193 5.83 4.39 2.38
N SER A 194 5.10 5.44 2.00
CA SER A 194 5.09 6.74 2.71
C SER A 194 4.19 6.78 3.96
N ASP A 195 3.57 5.66 4.33
CA ASP A 195 2.56 5.58 5.41
C ASP A 195 1.35 6.54 5.29
N THR A 196 1.21 7.24 4.17
CA THR A 196 0.07 8.14 3.88
C THR A 196 -1.26 7.39 3.73
N GLY A 197 -1.22 6.06 3.78
CA GLY A 197 -2.40 5.19 3.84
C GLY A 197 -2.99 5.01 5.25
N LEU A 198 -2.29 5.38 6.33
CA LEU A 198 -2.51 5.02 7.77
C LEU A 198 -2.66 3.53 8.09
N MET A 199 -2.81 2.69 7.09
CA MET A 199 -2.74 1.24 7.16
C MET A 199 -2.38 0.73 5.76
N SER A 200 -1.62 -0.35 5.73
CA SER A 200 -1.29 -1.00 4.46
C SER A 200 -2.56 -1.47 3.75
N MET A 201 -2.61 -1.26 2.44
CA MET A 201 -3.70 -1.73 1.58
C MET A 201 -3.15 -2.57 0.43
N GLY A 202 -3.95 -3.56 0.00
CA GLY A 202 -3.59 -4.37 -1.18
C GLY A 202 -3.96 -3.67 -2.48
N HIS A 203 -3.44 -4.15 -3.60
CA HIS A 203 -3.67 -3.55 -4.91
C HIS A 203 -5.07 -3.87 -5.46
N HIS A 204 -5.60 -5.06 -5.23
CA HIS A 204 -6.98 -5.39 -5.61
C HIS A 204 -7.80 -5.96 -4.45
N SER A 205 -7.14 -6.48 -3.42
CA SER A 205 -7.76 -7.08 -2.25
C SER A 205 -6.83 -6.93 -1.07
N ASP A 206 -7.37 -6.61 0.09
CA ASP A 206 -6.58 -6.45 1.32
C ASP A 206 -6.31 -7.80 1.98
N ILE A 207 -6.28 -8.87 1.19
CA ILE A 207 -6.13 -10.23 1.67
C ILE A 207 -4.78 -10.48 2.34
N MET A 208 -3.79 -9.65 2.04
CA MET A 208 -2.46 -9.72 2.66
C MET A 208 -2.33 -8.78 3.88
N GLY A 209 -3.23 -7.80 4.03
CA GLY A 209 -3.19 -6.78 5.09
C GLY A 209 -4.26 -6.94 6.17
N ALA A 210 -5.34 -7.68 5.90
CA ALA A 210 -6.39 -7.96 6.86
C ALA A 210 -6.07 -9.27 7.61
N TYR A 211 -6.07 -9.19 8.94
CA TYR A 211 -5.96 -10.29 9.92
C TYR A 211 -4.54 -10.72 10.32
N PRO A 212 -3.95 -10.11 11.38
CA PRO A 212 -2.82 -10.70 12.07
C PRO A 212 -3.32 -11.89 12.91
N ASN A 213 -3.52 -13.04 12.28
CA ASN A 213 -3.86 -14.27 13.00
C ASN A 213 -3.16 -15.46 12.35
N VAL A 214 -2.60 -16.37 13.15
CA VAL A 214 -1.99 -17.63 12.68
C VAL A 214 -2.96 -18.44 11.79
N PHE A 215 -4.28 -18.29 11.97
CA PHE A 215 -5.28 -18.93 11.10
C PHE A 215 -5.28 -18.42 9.65
N PHE A 216 -4.86 -17.18 9.40
CA PHE A 216 -4.92 -16.53 8.10
C PHE A 216 -3.64 -15.74 7.80
N PRO A 217 -2.92 -15.99 6.69
CA PRO A 217 -3.27 -16.84 5.54
C PRO A 217 -2.80 -18.31 5.64
N LEU A 218 -2.10 -18.69 6.72
CA LEU A 218 -1.36 -19.95 6.78
C LEU A 218 -2.27 -21.20 6.85
N LEU A 219 -3.15 -21.30 7.85
CA LEU A 219 -4.07 -22.43 7.98
C LEU A 219 -5.18 -22.38 6.92
N TYR A 220 -5.69 -21.18 6.66
CA TYR A 220 -6.61 -20.88 5.57
C TYR A 220 -6.14 -19.59 4.86
N PRO A 221 -6.02 -19.57 3.53
CA PRO A 221 -6.40 -20.62 2.59
C PRO A 221 -5.26 -21.59 2.21
N ILE A 222 -4.00 -21.35 2.62
CA ILE A 222 -2.82 -22.04 2.10
C ILE A 222 -2.82 -23.53 2.47
N LEU A 223 -2.83 -23.87 3.76
CA LEU A 223 -2.83 -25.27 4.20
C LEU A 223 -4.09 -26.00 3.75
N THR A 224 -5.24 -25.32 3.76
CA THR A 224 -6.52 -25.86 3.26
C THR A 224 -6.42 -26.28 1.79
N CYS A 225 -5.82 -25.44 0.94
CA CYS A 225 -5.57 -25.76 -0.46
C CYS A 225 -4.61 -26.95 -0.59
N LEU A 226 -3.50 -26.94 0.14
CA LEU A 226 -2.48 -28.01 0.11
C LEU A 226 -3.07 -29.37 0.50
N LEU A 227 -3.86 -29.43 1.59
CA LEU A 227 -4.56 -30.64 2.01
C LEU A 227 -5.56 -31.11 0.95
N GLY A 228 -6.28 -30.18 0.32
CA GLY A 228 -7.16 -30.48 -0.82
C GLY A 228 -6.41 -31.17 -1.97
N VAL A 229 -5.25 -30.64 -2.36
CA VAL A 229 -4.39 -31.23 -3.40
C VAL A 229 -3.90 -32.63 -3.00
N ILE A 230 -3.40 -32.79 -1.78
CA ILE A 230 -2.89 -34.09 -1.28
C ILE A 230 -4.00 -35.15 -1.31
N LEU A 231 -5.19 -34.83 -0.81
CA LEU A 231 -6.32 -35.76 -0.79
C LEU A 231 -6.81 -36.10 -2.20
N LEU A 232 -6.76 -35.16 -3.13
CA LEU A 232 -7.07 -35.40 -4.54
C LEU A 232 -6.08 -36.39 -5.16
N ILE A 233 -4.78 -36.23 -4.93
CA ILE A 233 -3.74 -37.14 -5.39
C ILE A 233 -3.98 -38.55 -4.81
N ILE A 234 -4.25 -38.67 -3.51
CA ILE A 234 -4.57 -39.95 -2.86
C ILE A 234 -5.79 -40.61 -3.51
N ALA A 235 -6.86 -39.85 -3.79
CA ALA A 235 -8.07 -40.36 -4.44
C ALA A 235 -7.78 -40.90 -5.85
N ILE A 236 -6.95 -40.21 -6.62
CA ILE A 236 -6.53 -40.62 -7.97
C ILE A 236 -5.72 -41.92 -7.91
N VAL A 237 -4.69 -41.98 -7.05
CA VAL A 237 -3.84 -43.18 -6.90
C VAL A 237 -4.66 -44.41 -6.49
N LEU A 238 -5.55 -44.27 -5.51
CA LEU A 238 -6.43 -45.36 -5.08
C LEU A 238 -7.36 -45.84 -6.21
N ARG A 239 -7.81 -44.94 -7.08
CA ARG A 239 -8.64 -45.28 -8.24
C ARG A 239 -7.84 -46.03 -9.31
N ILE A 240 -6.61 -45.61 -9.59
CA ILE A 240 -5.71 -46.24 -10.57
C ILE A 240 -5.30 -47.64 -10.11
N ASN A 241 -4.86 -47.79 -8.86
CA ASN A 241 -4.41 -49.09 -8.33
C ASN A 241 -5.55 -50.12 -8.34
N LYS A 242 -6.79 -49.69 -8.06
CA LYS A 242 -7.94 -50.60 -8.17
C LYS A 242 -8.19 -51.05 -9.62
N LYS A 243 -8.05 -50.16 -10.61
CA LYS A 243 -8.18 -50.52 -12.03
C LYS A 243 -7.13 -51.53 -12.46
N LYS A 244 -5.88 -51.40 -12.01
CA LYS A 244 -4.81 -52.37 -12.30
C LYS A 244 -5.03 -53.76 -11.71
N ILE A 245 -5.70 -53.87 -10.57
CA ILE A 245 -6.02 -55.17 -9.93
C ILE A 245 -7.19 -55.89 -10.63
N HIS A 246 -8.03 -55.16 -11.36
CA HIS A 246 -9.20 -55.70 -12.06
C HIS A 246 -9.03 -55.71 -13.59
N SER A 247 -7.79 -55.54 -14.07
CA SER A 247 -7.38 -55.69 -15.47
C SER A 247 -6.42 -56.86 -15.57
#